data_AF-A0AAW0WPY9-F1
#
_entry.id   AF-A0AAW0WPY9-F1
#
_cell.length_a   1.000
_cell.length_b   1.000
_cell.length_c   1.000
_cell.angle_alpha   90.00
_cell.angle_beta   90.00
_cell.angle_gamma   90.00
#
_symmetry.space_group_name_H-M   'P 1'
#
loop_
_entity.id
_entity.type
_entity.pdbx_description
1 polymer ?
#
loop_
_entity_poly.entity_id
_entity_poly.type
_entity_poly.pdbx_seq_one_letter_code
_entity_poly.pdbx_strand_id
1 'polypeptide(L)'
;RAVRECDLVMPCEGRAVAREIGVEYYETSVLTYFGVNEVFDNVIRAALISRRQQRFWMTNLKRVQRPTLQVPFCPPKPKVQEPSTVVSTLREDLHGLLTCAAFTDLVLVAGGNTTGGGTIVHAHRFLVAAASTAFHKLLMTDLSDCVTTRRSSDSSMLSGTFGDTTLGNFNSDTECLLGSDHNQPRPASRLKEAVKRRSSMQTLPQDQRPGIHRELNHAAFQAISIEQWDDRGSEQSSCDHSPRQTPAWVPIQTVVHLSKLVSGIVLRVLVHFLYTGTIFCRECHLPSTDLSELKQAAEFLELPELQMYVTNLMKKEEFLNNDLSQQYLQMLCGRLKELCLEGGLFSDVMFQLEDGTTAAHRPLLMARCDMMHAMFSGDFRESNAKVITFPGVKQRTFHILVQYLYTDTVPTLKIRECLPIVELGNRLCLPRLISLVEIEIIDLFQRVIQAGGDVSEDCIYLLEPLQMHNADQLVEWCLTCMATNYNHVCHKHAKQLRSLHPENQAYLNRHRWPPVW
;
A
#
# COMPACT_ATOMS: atom_id res chain seq x y z
N ARG A 1 -26.28 27.44 -33.43
CA ARG A 1 -26.10 27.54 -31.96
C ARG A 1 -26.29 26.15 -31.38
N ALA A 2 -25.52 25.75 -30.37
CA ALA A 2 -25.82 24.52 -29.64
C ALA A 2 -27.23 24.62 -29.00
N VAL A 3 -28.01 23.53 -29.06
CA VAL A 3 -29.33 23.44 -28.44
C VAL A 3 -29.17 23.62 -26.94
N ARG A 4 -29.90 24.57 -26.35
CA ARG A 4 -29.93 24.75 -24.89
C ARG A 4 -31.08 23.96 -24.30
N GLU A 5 -31.02 23.70 -23.01
CA GLU A 5 -32.07 23.01 -22.27
C GLU A 5 -33.43 23.73 -22.38
N CYS A 6 -33.44 25.07 -22.42
CA CYS A 6 -34.66 25.86 -22.66
C CYS A 6 -35.20 25.79 -24.09
N ASP A 7 -34.45 25.22 -25.03
CA ASP A 7 -34.87 25.06 -26.41
C ASP A 7 -35.54 23.67 -26.63
N LEU A 8 -35.57 22.81 -25.60
CA LEU A 8 -36.22 21.50 -25.62
C LEU A 8 -37.71 21.63 -25.28
N VAL A 9 -38.56 20.94 -26.05
CA VAL A 9 -39.99 20.79 -25.75
C VAL A 9 -40.21 19.40 -25.20
N MET A 10 -40.75 19.31 -24.00
CA MET A 10 -41.02 18.02 -23.35
C MET A 10 -42.32 17.40 -23.90
N PRO A 11 -42.45 16.06 -23.89
CA PRO A 11 -43.65 15.39 -24.39
C PRO A 11 -44.94 15.90 -23.73
N CYS A 12 -44.91 16.26 -22.44
CA CYS A 12 -46.08 16.83 -21.75
C CYS A 12 -46.50 18.20 -22.30
N GLU A 13 -45.53 19.05 -22.64
CA GLU A 13 -45.76 20.39 -23.21
C GLU A 13 -46.32 20.27 -24.63
N GLY A 14 -45.73 19.41 -25.46
CA GLY A 14 -46.24 19.11 -26.80
C GLY A 14 -47.68 18.59 -26.78
N ARG A 15 -48.00 17.70 -25.83
CA ARG A 15 -49.39 17.22 -25.62
C ARG A 15 -50.33 18.31 -25.12
N ALA A 16 -49.86 19.24 -24.29
CA ALA A 16 -50.68 20.34 -23.79
C ALA A 16 -51.11 21.26 -24.94
N VAL A 17 -50.16 21.64 -25.81
CA VAL A 17 -50.43 22.45 -27.00
C VAL A 17 -51.37 21.72 -27.96
N ALA A 18 -51.11 20.44 -28.24
CA ALA A 18 -51.97 19.66 -29.14
C ALA A 18 -53.41 19.55 -28.64
N ARG A 19 -53.58 19.41 -27.32
CA ARG A 19 -54.91 19.41 -26.68
C ARG A 19 -55.63 20.75 -26.85
N GLU A 20 -54.93 21.86 -26.78
CA GLU A 20 -55.51 23.21 -26.95
C GLU A 20 -56.08 23.42 -28.37
N ILE A 21 -55.37 22.93 -29.39
CA ILE A 21 -55.80 23.06 -30.79
C ILE A 21 -56.63 21.85 -31.29
N GLY A 22 -56.95 20.90 -30.40
CA GLY A 22 -57.79 19.74 -30.72
C GLY A 22 -57.16 18.71 -31.67
N VAL A 23 -55.82 18.61 -31.69
CA VAL A 23 -55.07 17.63 -32.50
C VAL A 23 -54.35 16.61 -31.61
N GLU A 24 -53.82 15.57 -32.25
CA GLU A 24 -53.03 14.54 -31.59
C GLU A 24 -51.53 14.85 -31.72
N TYR A 25 -50.76 14.52 -30.68
CA TYR A 25 -49.33 14.75 -30.62
C TYR A 25 -48.56 13.43 -30.64
N TYR A 26 -47.58 13.36 -31.54
CA TYR A 26 -46.65 12.25 -31.65
C TYR A 26 -45.25 12.76 -31.95
N GLU A 27 -44.27 12.17 -31.28
CA GLU A 27 -42.85 12.40 -31.48
C GLU A 27 -42.28 11.36 -32.43
N THR A 28 -41.34 11.80 -33.27
CA THR A 28 -40.56 10.91 -34.12
C THR A 28 -39.09 11.29 -34.06
N SER A 29 -38.22 10.29 -34.23
CA SER A 29 -36.78 10.51 -34.30
C SER A 29 -36.24 9.94 -35.60
N VAL A 30 -35.56 10.77 -36.39
CA VAL A 30 -34.85 10.31 -37.60
C VAL A 30 -33.62 9.47 -37.22
N LEU A 31 -33.03 9.71 -36.04
CA LEU A 31 -31.84 9.01 -35.58
C LEU A 31 -32.15 7.60 -35.08
N THR A 32 -33.19 7.46 -34.26
CA THR A 32 -33.55 6.17 -33.63
C THR A 32 -34.70 5.46 -34.33
N TYR A 33 -35.30 6.10 -35.35
CA TYR A 33 -36.55 5.68 -35.99
C TYR A 33 -37.73 5.53 -35.02
N PHE A 34 -37.60 6.07 -33.80
CA PHE A 34 -38.63 6.03 -32.78
C PHE A 34 -39.91 6.72 -33.28
N GLY A 35 -41.06 6.14 -32.95
CA GLY A 35 -42.38 6.72 -33.19
C GLY A 35 -42.86 6.73 -34.64
N VAL A 36 -41.99 6.51 -35.64
CA VAL A 36 -42.34 6.63 -37.06
C VAL A 36 -43.53 5.74 -37.44
N ASN A 37 -43.46 4.45 -37.14
CA ASN A 37 -44.55 3.51 -37.42
C ASN A 37 -45.83 3.86 -36.66
N GLU A 38 -45.70 4.27 -35.38
CA GLU A 38 -46.82 4.66 -34.55
C GLU A 38 -47.55 5.88 -35.12
N VAL A 39 -46.81 6.86 -35.65
CA VAL A 39 -47.43 8.02 -36.31
C VAL A 39 -48.22 7.59 -37.53
N PHE A 40 -47.65 6.78 -38.43
CA PHE A 40 -48.36 6.33 -39.63
C PHE A 40 -49.62 5.52 -39.27
N ASP A 41 -49.51 4.58 -38.33
CA ASP A 41 -50.66 3.78 -37.86
C ASP A 41 -51.77 4.67 -37.31
N ASN A 42 -51.41 5.68 -36.51
CA ASN A 42 -52.37 6.59 -35.89
C ASN A 42 -52.97 7.59 -36.88
N VAL A 43 -52.20 8.06 -37.87
CA VAL A 43 -52.72 8.87 -38.98
C VAL A 43 -53.73 8.08 -39.80
N ILE A 44 -53.47 6.78 -40.07
CA ILE A 44 -54.43 5.90 -40.76
C ILE A 44 -55.70 5.75 -39.92
N ARG A 45 -55.59 5.53 -38.60
CA ARG A 45 -56.75 5.47 -37.68
C ARG A 45 -57.56 6.77 -37.73
N ALA A 46 -56.91 7.92 -37.60
CA ALA A 46 -57.56 9.24 -37.67
C ALA A 46 -58.30 9.46 -38.99
N ALA A 47 -57.65 9.15 -40.12
CA ALA A 47 -58.22 9.28 -41.46
C ALA A 47 -59.45 8.38 -41.66
N LEU A 48 -59.39 7.11 -41.23
CA LEU A 48 -60.51 6.18 -41.32
C LEU A 48 -61.70 6.61 -40.44
N ILE A 49 -61.44 7.17 -39.26
CA ILE A 49 -62.48 7.70 -38.38
C ILE A 49 -63.14 8.95 -38.99
N SER A 50 -62.35 9.87 -39.54
CA SER A 50 -62.87 11.05 -40.25
C SER A 50 -63.74 10.64 -41.45
N ARG A 51 -63.29 9.66 -42.25
CA ARG A 51 -64.08 9.11 -43.38
C ARG A 51 -65.40 8.49 -42.92
N ARG A 52 -65.43 7.85 -41.75
CA ARG A 52 -66.67 7.31 -41.15
C ARG A 52 -67.68 8.42 -40.81
N GLN A 53 -67.21 9.58 -40.37
CA GLN A 53 -68.08 10.72 -40.04
C GLN A 53 -68.75 11.33 -41.29
N GLN A 54 -68.12 11.24 -42.46
CA GLN A 54 -68.64 11.79 -43.71
C GLN A 54 -69.66 10.90 -44.44
N ARG A 55 -69.76 9.59 -44.13
CA ARG A 55 -70.73 8.67 -44.76
C ARG A 55 -71.40 7.78 -43.71
N PHE A 56 -72.70 8.01 -43.49
CA PHE A 56 -73.52 7.47 -42.40
C PHE A 56 -73.61 5.93 -42.31
N TRP A 57 -73.18 5.18 -43.33
CA TRP A 57 -73.42 3.72 -43.44
C TRP A 57 -72.18 2.88 -43.79
N MET A 58 -71.01 3.18 -43.23
CA MET A 58 -69.84 2.28 -43.29
C MET A 58 -69.70 1.43 -42.02
N THR A 59 -70.41 0.30 -41.96
CA THR A 59 -70.35 -0.67 -40.83
C THR A 59 -68.96 -1.31 -40.67
N ASN A 60 -68.19 -1.42 -41.75
CA ASN A 60 -66.84 -2.02 -41.76
C ASN A 60 -65.80 -1.22 -40.95
N LEU A 61 -66.06 0.07 -40.67
CA LEU A 61 -65.14 0.96 -39.92
C LEU A 61 -65.53 1.12 -38.45
N LYS A 62 -66.50 0.34 -37.95
CA LYS A 62 -66.93 0.42 -36.54
C LYS A 62 -65.86 -0.04 -35.54
N ARG A 63 -64.96 -0.95 -35.96
CA ARG A 63 -63.89 -1.51 -35.11
C ARG A 63 -62.59 -0.71 -35.13
N VAL A 64 -62.51 0.36 -35.92
CA VAL A 64 -61.31 1.21 -35.97
C VAL A 64 -61.15 1.92 -34.62
N GLN A 65 -60.03 1.68 -33.96
CA GLN A 65 -59.68 2.31 -32.69
C GLN A 65 -59.32 3.78 -32.92
N ARG A 66 -59.64 4.63 -31.93
CA ARG A 66 -59.11 6.00 -31.91
C ARG A 66 -57.59 5.98 -31.86
N PRO A 67 -56.92 7.02 -32.38
CA PRO A 67 -55.49 7.12 -32.25
C PRO A 67 -55.04 6.99 -30.79
N THR A 68 -54.00 6.20 -30.58
CA THR A 68 -53.53 5.77 -29.27
C THR A 68 -52.50 6.73 -28.73
N LEU A 69 -52.46 6.91 -27.41
CA LEU A 69 -51.42 7.71 -26.76
C LEU A 69 -50.06 7.03 -26.95
N GLN A 70 -49.11 7.71 -27.60
CA GLN A 70 -47.73 7.24 -27.69
C GLN A 70 -47.05 7.31 -26.33
N VAL A 71 -46.29 6.28 -25.95
CA VAL A 71 -45.41 6.32 -24.77
C VAL A 71 -44.19 7.17 -25.15
N PRO A 72 -43.76 8.15 -24.33
CA PRO A 72 -42.57 8.94 -24.63
C PRO A 72 -41.32 8.09 -24.87
N PHE A 73 -40.38 8.61 -25.67
CA PHE A 73 -39.12 7.92 -25.89
C PHE A 73 -38.35 7.78 -24.56
N CYS A 74 -38.01 6.55 -24.24
CA CYS A 74 -37.13 6.22 -23.11
C CYS A 74 -35.74 5.93 -23.69
N PRO A 75 -34.73 6.81 -23.47
CA PRO A 75 -33.33 6.51 -23.82
C PRO A 75 -32.82 5.14 -23.34
N PRO A 76 -31.63 4.68 -23.77
CA PRO A 76 -30.96 3.59 -23.07
C PRO A 76 -30.56 4.02 -21.66
N LYS A 77 -30.60 3.09 -20.70
CA LYS A 77 -30.11 3.32 -19.32
C LYS A 77 -28.64 3.76 -19.38
N PRO A 78 -28.25 4.86 -18.71
CA PRO A 78 -26.86 5.26 -18.61
C PRO A 78 -25.98 4.12 -18.08
N LYS A 79 -24.80 3.96 -18.67
CA LYS A 79 -23.79 3.01 -18.19
C LYS A 79 -22.94 3.68 -17.12
N VAL A 80 -22.58 2.91 -16.10
CA VAL A 80 -21.63 3.37 -15.08
C VAL A 80 -20.22 3.29 -15.65
N GLN A 81 -19.39 4.29 -15.38
CA GLN A 81 -17.99 4.29 -15.79
C GLN A 81 -17.22 3.23 -15.01
N GLU A 82 -16.27 2.57 -15.67
CA GLU A 82 -15.38 1.62 -15.00
C GLU A 82 -14.32 2.40 -14.21
N PRO A 83 -14.11 2.06 -12.93
CA PRO A 83 -13.11 2.75 -12.12
C PRO A 83 -11.70 2.46 -12.62
N SER A 84 -10.82 3.44 -12.47
CA SER A 84 -9.41 3.40 -12.84
C SER A 84 -8.51 3.37 -11.60
N THR A 85 -7.39 2.65 -11.68
CA THR A 85 -6.38 2.63 -10.63
C THR A 85 -5.34 3.72 -10.88
N VAL A 86 -4.98 4.47 -9.84
CA VAL A 86 -3.76 5.30 -9.85
C VAL A 86 -2.56 4.37 -9.98
N VAL A 87 -1.57 4.66 -10.82
CA VAL A 87 -0.42 3.77 -11.07
C VAL A 87 0.40 3.49 -9.80
N SER A 88 0.94 2.28 -9.68
CA SER A 88 1.82 1.87 -8.57
C SER A 88 3.18 2.54 -8.63
N THR A 89 3.71 2.94 -7.48
CA THR A 89 5.09 3.40 -7.27
C THR A 89 5.93 2.40 -6.44
N LEU A 90 5.44 1.16 -6.25
CA LEU A 90 6.04 0.20 -5.33
C LEU A 90 7.51 -0.08 -5.61
N ARG A 91 7.87 -0.26 -6.88
CA ARG A 91 9.26 -0.55 -7.24
C ARG A 91 10.16 0.65 -6.93
N GLU A 92 9.71 1.85 -7.28
CA GLU A 92 10.42 3.10 -7.08
C GLU A 92 10.61 3.38 -5.58
N ASP A 93 9.59 3.13 -4.77
CA ASP A 93 9.64 3.33 -3.32
C ASP A 93 10.57 2.31 -2.64
N LEU A 94 10.55 1.04 -3.05
CA LEU A 94 11.50 0.04 -2.57
C LEU A 94 12.93 0.34 -3.03
N HIS A 95 13.10 0.94 -4.21
CA HIS A 95 14.39 1.45 -4.65
C HIS A 95 14.87 2.61 -3.76
N GLY A 96 14.00 3.58 -3.49
CA GLY A 96 14.25 4.69 -2.57
C GLY A 96 14.61 4.22 -1.16
N LEU A 97 13.97 3.14 -0.69
CA LEU A 97 14.30 2.51 0.59
C LEU A 97 15.74 2.00 0.63
N LEU A 98 16.19 1.32 -0.43
CA LEU A 98 17.55 0.81 -0.52
C LEU A 98 18.59 1.95 -0.56
N THR A 99 18.31 3.00 -1.33
CA THR A 99 19.26 4.12 -1.53
C THR A 99 19.34 5.04 -0.31
N CYS A 100 18.23 5.27 0.38
CA CYS A 100 18.19 6.09 1.61
C CYS A 100 18.94 5.43 2.78
N ALA A 101 18.92 4.09 2.84
CA ALA A 101 19.57 3.29 3.89
C ALA A 101 19.16 3.66 5.34
N ALA A 102 18.01 4.32 5.50
CA ALA A 102 17.46 4.69 6.80
C ALA A 102 17.01 3.45 7.58
N PHE A 103 17.33 3.37 8.88
CA PHE A 103 16.96 2.25 9.75
C PHE A 103 17.44 0.87 9.26
N THR A 104 18.55 0.83 8.53
CA THR A 104 19.19 -0.45 8.18
C THR A 104 19.67 -1.17 9.44
N ASP A 105 19.41 -2.47 9.48
CA ASP A 105 19.70 -3.38 10.60
C ASP A 105 20.49 -4.63 10.14
N LEU A 106 20.86 -4.69 8.86
CA LEU A 106 21.66 -5.73 8.23
C LEU A 106 22.83 -5.11 7.45
N VAL A 107 24.03 -5.66 7.66
CA VAL A 107 25.23 -5.37 6.88
C VAL A 107 25.66 -6.63 6.15
N LEU A 108 25.81 -6.54 4.84
CA LEU A 108 26.31 -7.62 3.99
C LEU A 108 27.72 -7.29 3.53
N VAL A 109 28.65 -8.23 3.73
CA VAL A 109 30.06 -8.04 3.40
C VAL A 109 30.53 -9.12 2.41
N ALA A 110 31.08 -8.71 1.27
CA ALA A 110 31.60 -9.61 0.23
C ALA A 110 32.99 -9.19 -0.27
N GLY A 111 33.80 -10.14 -0.74
CA GLY A 111 35.06 -9.87 -1.44
C GLY A 111 36.22 -9.34 -0.60
N GLY A 112 36.16 -9.41 0.73
CA GLY A 112 37.25 -9.00 1.64
C GLY A 112 37.71 -10.11 2.58
N ASN A 113 38.97 -10.04 3.04
CA ASN A 113 39.42 -10.82 4.20
C ASN A 113 38.86 -10.17 5.48
N THR A 114 38.76 -10.93 6.58
CA THR A 114 38.19 -10.46 7.87
C THR A 114 38.85 -9.20 8.44
N THR A 115 39.98 -8.76 7.90
CA THR A 115 40.79 -7.64 8.36
C THR A 115 40.81 -6.40 7.44
N GLY A 116 40.09 -6.39 6.30
CA GLY A 116 39.90 -5.17 5.48
C GLY A 116 39.77 -5.41 3.97
N GLY A 117 39.06 -4.50 3.28
CA GLY A 117 38.98 -4.46 1.80
C GLY A 117 37.75 -5.09 1.13
N GLY A 118 36.70 -5.43 1.88
CA GLY A 118 35.46 -5.99 1.32
C GLY A 118 34.43 -4.93 0.89
N THR A 119 33.59 -5.26 -0.07
CA THR A 119 32.40 -4.47 -0.40
C THR A 119 31.35 -4.64 0.69
N ILE A 120 30.89 -3.51 1.23
CA ILE A 120 29.86 -3.43 2.26
C ILE A 120 28.57 -2.91 1.62
N VAL A 121 27.46 -3.59 1.87
CA VAL A 121 26.12 -3.16 1.46
C VAL A 121 25.19 -3.21 2.66
N HIS A 122 24.53 -2.10 2.95
CA HIS A 122 23.56 -2.01 4.02
C HIS A 122 22.16 -2.36 3.51
N ALA A 123 21.40 -3.07 4.34
CA ALA A 123 20.08 -3.59 3.98
C ALA A 123 19.18 -3.72 5.22
N HIS A 124 17.95 -4.17 4.98
CA HIS A 124 16.93 -4.41 6.00
C HIS A 124 16.68 -5.91 6.14
N ARG A 125 16.74 -6.43 7.37
CA ARG A 125 16.54 -7.85 7.68
C ARG A 125 15.17 -8.33 7.20
N PHE A 126 14.11 -7.55 7.47
CA PHE A 126 12.75 -7.92 7.10
C PHE A 126 12.60 -8.15 5.59
N LEU A 127 13.17 -7.25 4.79
CA LEU A 127 13.05 -7.31 3.33
C LEU A 127 13.92 -8.41 2.74
N VAL A 128 15.18 -8.53 3.18
CA VAL A 128 16.09 -9.58 2.69
C VAL A 128 15.59 -10.98 3.10
N ALA A 129 15.02 -11.14 4.29
CA ALA A 129 14.38 -12.38 4.72
C ALA A 129 13.11 -12.70 3.92
N ALA A 130 12.30 -11.68 3.59
CA ALA A 130 11.13 -11.87 2.72
C ALA A 130 11.56 -12.25 1.29
N ALA A 131 12.65 -11.68 0.78
CA ALA A 131 13.13 -11.90 -0.58
C ALA A 131 13.86 -13.24 -0.79
N SER A 132 14.53 -13.79 0.23
CA SER A 132 15.36 -15.01 0.12
C SER A 132 15.08 -15.97 1.27
N THR A 133 14.77 -17.23 0.93
CA THR A 133 14.61 -18.31 1.92
C THR A 133 15.93 -18.64 2.61
N ALA A 134 17.07 -18.55 1.92
CA ALA A 134 18.39 -18.77 2.52
C ALA A 134 18.70 -17.71 3.60
N PHE A 135 18.46 -16.43 3.30
CA PHE A 135 18.59 -15.36 4.30
C PHE A 135 17.57 -15.48 5.42
N HIS A 136 16.32 -15.87 5.13
CA HIS A 136 15.32 -16.10 6.16
C HIS A 136 15.78 -17.16 7.18
N LYS A 137 16.22 -18.33 6.71
CA LYS A 137 16.76 -19.41 7.57
C LYS A 137 17.95 -18.93 8.39
N LEU A 138 18.86 -18.19 7.77
CA LEU A 138 20.05 -17.65 8.43
C LEU A 138 19.68 -16.65 9.53
N LEU A 139 18.83 -15.66 9.22
CA LEU A 139 18.47 -14.57 10.14
C LEU A 139 17.58 -15.03 11.30
N MET A 140 16.93 -16.19 11.17
CA MET A 140 16.16 -16.85 12.22
C MET A 140 16.99 -17.85 13.04
N THR A 141 18.28 -18.02 12.73
CA THR A 141 19.15 -18.92 13.49
C THR A 141 19.41 -18.35 14.88
N ASP A 142 19.20 -19.17 15.93
CA ASP A 142 19.52 -18.77 17.29
C ASP A 142 21.04 -18.64 17.46
N LEU A 143 21.47 -17.51 18.00
CA LEU A 143 22.86 -17.18 18.30
C LEU A 143 23.13 -17.21 19.82
N SER A 144 22.15 -17.60 20.64
CA SER A 144 22.27 -17.74 22.10
C SER A 144 23.41 -18.69 22.51
N ASP A 145 23.62 -19.79 21.78
CA ASP A 145 24.68 -20.77 22.01
C ASP A 145 26.11 -20.22 21.82
N CYS A 146 26.26 -19.11 21.10
CA CYS A 146 27.55 -18.45 20.92
C CYS A 146 27.90 -17.54 22.12
N VAL A 147 26.93 -17.24 23.00
CA VAL A 147 27.16 -16.53 24.27
C VAL A 147 27.63 -17.51 25.35
N THR A 148 27.16 -18.77 25.33
CA THR A 148 27.49 -19.78 26.35
C THR A 148 28.91 -20.33 26.21
N THR A 149 29.48 -20.40 25.02
CA THR A 149 30.88 -20.84 24.82
C THR A 149 31.93 -19.86 25.37
N ARG A 150 31.58 -18.58 25.58
CA ARG A 150 32.43 -17.60 26.27
C ARG A 150 32.27 -17.63 27.80
N ARG A 151 31.21 -18.24 28.34
CA ARG A 151 30.89 -18.25 29.78
C ARG A 151 31.32 -19.50 30.53
N SER A 152 31.87 -20.52 29.87
CA SER A 152 32.31 -21.77 30.52
C SER A 152 33.59 -21.64 31.37
N SER A 153 33.90 -20.47 31.93
CA SER A 153 35.03 -20.36 32.87
C SER A 153 34.82 -19.49 34.10
N ASP A 154 33.68 -18.84 34.34
CA ASP A 154 33.43 -18.27 35.68
C ASP A 154 31.92 -18.11 35.98
N SER A 155 31.43 -19.01 36.84
CA SER A 155 30.31 -18.88 37.79
C SER A 155 28.93 -18.33 37.35
N SER A 156 27.95 -19.22 37.50
CA SER A 156 26.52 -19.05 37.83
C SER A 156 26.04 -17.72 38.43
N MET A 157 24.95 -17.16 37.86
CA MET A 157 23.65 -16.89 38.51
C MET A 157 22.69 -16.18 37.51
N LEU A 158 21.47 -16.70 37.44
CA LEU A 158 20.20 -16.12 36.97
C LEU A 158 20.01 -15.80 35.46
N SER A 159 19.12 -16.62 34.90
CA SER A 159 18.46 -16.50 33.61
C SER A 159 17.27 -15.54 33.72
N GLY A 160 17.04 -14.74 32.68
CA GLY A 160 15.90 -13.83 32.55
C GLY A 160 15.56 -13.62 31.08
N THR A 161 14.85 -14.61 30.52
CA THR A 161 14.17 -14.58 29.22
C THR A 161 13.15 -13.46 29.18
N PHE A 162 13.24 -12.55 28.20
CA PHE A 162 12.27 -11.48 28.02
C PHE A 162 11.04 -11.98 27.26
N GLY A 163 9.93 -11.99 27.99
CA GLY A 163 8.60 -12.31 27.53
C GLY A 163 7.68 -12.52 28.71
N ASP A 164 7.43 -11.50 29.53
CA ASP A 164 6.08 -11.24 30.05
C ASP A 164 5.96 -9.86 30.71
N THR A 165 4.72 -9.39 30.70
CA THR A 165 4.17 -8.13 31.14
C THR A 165 4.20 -7.89 32.66
N THR A 166 4.04 -6.61 33.03
CA THR A 166 3.52 -6.03 34.28
C THR A 166 4.48 -5.31 35.24
N LEU A 167 4.08 -4.07 35.53
CA LEU A 167 4.35 -3.19 36.67
C LEU A 167 5.78 -2.75 36.99
N GLY A 168 5.93 -1.43 37.06
CA GLY A 168 7.20 -0.75 37.24
C GLY A 168 7.83 -0.93 38.62
N ASN A 169 9.11 -0.59 38.67
CA ASN A 169 9.74 -0.03 39.85
C ASN A 169 10.89 0.89 39.42
N PHE A 170 10.86 2.11 39.96
CA PHE A 170 11.85 3.14 39.76
C PHE A 170 13.23 2.73 40.29
N ASN A 171 14.26 3.11 39.55
CA ASN A 171 15.67 2.90 39.82
C ASN A 171 16.11 3.64 41.09
N SER A 172 16.78 2.98 42.04
CA SER A 172 17.23 3.56 43.33
C SER A 172 18.71 3.93 43.38
N ASP A 173 19.38 4.11 42.25
CA ASP A 173 20.84 4.34 42.21
C ASP A 173 21.23 5.82 41.96
N THR A 174 20.44 6.77 42.46
CA THR A 174 20.74 8.21 42.29
C THR A 174 20.63 9.03 43.58
N GLU A 175 21.18 8.51 44.68
CA GLU A 175 21.47 9.31 45.87
C GLU A 175 22.78 8.87 46.53
N CYS A 176 23.92 9.38 46.04
CA CYS A 176 25.08 9.61 46.91
C CYS A 176 26.10 10.57 46.26
N LEU A 177 25.70 11.82 46.00
CA LEU A 177 26.66 12.88 45.67
C LEU A 177 26.18 14.25 46.17
N LEU A 178 25.98 14.43 47.48
CA LEU A 178 26.05 15.74 48.14
C LEU A 178 26.41 15.56 49.62
N GLY A 179 27.57 16.08 50.04
CA GLY A 179 28.00 16.11 51.44
C GLY A 179 29.45 16.61 51.60
N SER A 180 29.58 17.81 52.17
CA SER A 180 30.69 18.74 52.15
C SER A 180 31.81 18.50 53.19
N ASP A 181 33.04 18.86 52.81
CA ASP A 181 34.17 19.45 53.57
C ASP A 181 34.61 18.98 54.98
N HIS A 182 35.88 18.51 55.10
CA HIS A 182 36.89 19.16 55.97
C HIS A 182 38.37 18.71 55.75
N ASN A 183 39.22 19.70 55.42
CA ASN A 183 40.63 19.98 55.79
C ASN A 183 41.79 18.93 55.93
N GLN A 184 42.92 19.30 55.30
CA GLN A 184 44.38 19.04 55.57
C GLN A 184 45.20 18.04 54.68
N PRO A 185 46.54 18.27 54.49
CA PRO A 185 47.17 18.23 53.15
C PRO A 185 48.28 17.17 52.86
N ARG A 186 48.37 16.77 51.57
CA ARG A 186 49.54 16.22 50.78
C ARG A 186 50.19 14.88 51.23
N PRO A 187 50.99 14.16 50.39
CA PRO A 187 51.35 14.36 48.97
C PRO A 187 51.15 13.12 48.05
N ALA A 188 51.48 13.31 46.78
CA ALA A 188 51.42 12.35 45.67
C ALA A 188 52.40 11.15 45.76
N SER A 189 52.10 10.17 44.91
CA SER A 189 52.90 9.01 44.50
C SER A 189 52.76 7.74 45.34
N ARG A 190 52.30 6.69 44.65
CA ARG A 190 52.46 5.23 44.87
C ARG A 190 51.13 4.51 44.93
N LEU A 191 50.65 4.09 43.75
CA LEU A 191 49.88 2.85 43.56
C LEU A 191 49.81 2.44 42.07
N LYS A 192 50.85 2.78 41.29
CA LYS A 192 51.02 2.34 39.90
C LYS A 192 51.94 1.11 39.76
N GLU A 193 52.23 0.43 40.86
CA GLU A 193 53.32 -0.55 40.88
C GLU A 193 53.02 -1.73 41.81
N ALA A 194 51.82 -2.34 41.69
CA ALA A 194 51.50 -3.54 42.45
C ALA A 194 50.48 -4.49 41.83
N VAL A 195 50.30 -4.55 40.50
CA VAL A 195 49.69 -5.73 39.84
C VAL A 195 50.28 -5.93 38.44
N LYS A 196 51.61 -6.05 38.36
CA LYS A 196 52.30 -6.64 37.21
C LYS A 196 53.28 -7.66 37.73
N ARG A 197 52.82 -8.90 37.91
CA ARG A 197 53.63 -10.14 37.88
C ARG A 197 52.74 -11.34 38.23
N ARG A 198 52.25 -12.00 37.18
CA ARG A 198 52.01 -13.45 37.01
C ARG A 198 50.78 -13.64 36.12
N SER A 199 51.02 -13.74 34.82
CA SER A 199 50.28 -14.67 33.97
C SER A 199 51.01 -14.73 32.63
N SER A 200 51.32 -15.95 32.21
CA SER A 200 52.10 -16.33 31.04
C SER A 200 51.52 -15.77 29.74
N MET A 201 52.40 -15.26 28.87
CA MET A 201 52.07 -14.99 27.47
C MET A 201 51.55 -16.27 26.80
N GLN A 202 50.27 -16.25 26.43
CA GLN A 202 49.81 -16.86 25.20
C GLN A 202 49.43 -15.71 24.26
N THR A 203 50.03 -15.70 23.08
CA THR A 203 49.74 -14.78 21.99
C THR A 203 48.27 -14.94 21.58
N LEU A 204 47.41 -14.02 22.03
CA LEU A 204 46.05 -13.86 21.53
C LEU A 204 46.11 -13.30 20.09
N PRO A 205 45.33 -13.82 19.13
CA PRO A 205 45.10 -13.14 17.88
C PRO A 205 44.43 -11.78 18.16
N GLN A 206 45.03 -10.74 17.62
CA GLN A 206 44.57 -9.36 17.68
C GLN A 206 43.24 -9.21 16.91
N ASP A 207 42.31 -8.42 17.45
CA ASP A 207 41.03 -7.96 16.89
C ASP A 207 39.77 -8.86 16.99
N GLN A 208 39.45 -9.44 18.14
CA GLN A 208 38.05 -9.83 18.42
C GLN A 208 37.29 -8.67 19.06
N ARG A 209 36.45 -7.98 18.28
CA ARG A 209 35.50 -6.99 18.79
C ARG A 209 34.45 -7.67 19.69
N PRO A 210 33.92 -6.96 20.70
CA PRO A 210 32.81 -7.48 21.49
C PRO A 210 31.56 -7.62 20.61
N GLY A 211 31.20 -8.87 20.31
CA GLY A 211 30.04 -9.23 19.50
C GLY A 211 29.81 -10.75 19.55
N ILE A 212 28.60 -11.18 19.18
CA ILE A 212 28.28 -12.60 19.01
C ILE A 212 28.70 -12.97 17.60
N HIS A 213 29.55 -13.99 17.42
CA HIS A 213 30.07 -14.39 16.12
C HIS A 213 29.94 -15.89 15.93
N ARG A 214 29.50 -16.30 14.73
CA ARG A 214 29.33 -17.70 14.34
C ARG A 214 29.84 -17.90 12.92
N GLU A 215 30.84 -18.76 12.78
CA GLU A 215 31.23 -19.28 11.47
C GLU A 215 30.20 -20.28 10.95
N LEU A 216 29.98 -20.26 9.64
CA LEU A 216 28.94 -21.03 8.97
C LEU A 216 29.59 -21.98 7.97
N ASN A 217 29.10 -23.21 7.92
CA ASN A 217 29.43 -24.16 6.85
C ASN A 217 28.32 -24.12 5.80
N HIS A 218 28.23 -23.02 5.06
CA HIS A 218 27.20 -22.79 4.05
C HIS A 218 27.82 -22.28 2.73
N ALA A 219 27.28 -22.68 1.58
CA ALA A 219 27.82 -22.30 0.27
C ALA A 219 27.75 -20.78 0.03
N ALA A 220 26.70 -20.11 0.52
CA ALA A 220 26.51 -18.66 0.38
C ALA A 220 27.12 -17.83 1.52
N PHE A 221 27.26 -18.39 2.73
CA PHE A 221 27.52 -17.62 3.94
C PHE A 221 28.76 -18.15 4.67
N GLN A 222 29.68 -17.26 4.96
CA GLN A 222 30.91 -17.56 5.70
C GLN A 222 30.70 -17.39 7.21
N ALA A 223 30.04 -16.32 7.63
CA ALA A 223 29.80 -16.04 9.05
C ALA A 223 28.60 -15.11 9.24
N ILE A 224 28.03 -15.15 10.44
CA ILE A 224 27.05 -14.20 10.94
C ILE A 224 27.49 -13.68 12.30
N SER A 225 27.31 -12.38 12.53
CA SER A 225 27.58 -11.76 13.82
C SER A 225 26.60 -10.66 14.18
N ILE A 226 26.54 -10.34 15.47
CA ILE A 226 25.84 -9.16 16.00
C ILE A 226 26.91 -8.26 16.59
N GLU A 227 27.09 -7.09 15.97
CA GLU A 227 28.19 -6.17 16.26
C GLU A 227 27.69 -4.74 16.36
N GLN A 228 28.37 -3.94 17.19
CA GLN A 228 28.25 -2.48 17.10
C GLN A 228 28.98 -2.02 15.85
N TRP A 229 28.25 -1.39 14.92
CA TRP A 229 28.80 -0.99 13.64
C TRP A 229 29.10 0.51 13.64
N ASP A 230 30.38 0.86 13.75
CA ASP A 230 30.86 2.21 13.51
C ASP A 230 31.21 2.31 12.01
N ASP A 231 30.69 3.32 11.31
CA ASP A 231 30.80 3.54 9.86
C ASP A 231 32.26 3.43 9.36
N ARG A 232 32.66 2.21 8.97
CA ARG A 232 33.99 1.94 8.42
C ARG A 232 33.93 2.08 6.90
N GLY A 233 33.98 3.33 6.44
CA GLY A 233 34.40 3.66 5.08
C GLY A 233 33.35 3.43 4.01
N SER A 234 32.14 3.94 4.20
CA SER A 234 31.23 4.14 3.08
C SER A 234 31.83 5.22 2.13
N GLU A 235 32.39 4.80 0.99
CA GLU A 235 32.60 5.72 -0.14
C GLU A 235 31.23 6.11 -0.70
N GLN A 236 30.55 7.05 -0.03
CA GLN A 236 29.38 7.71 -0.60
C GLN A 236 29.84 8.74 -1.61
N SER A 237 29.91 8.35 -2.89
CA SER A 237 29.93 9.28 -4.00
C SER A 237 28.56 9.97 -4.07
N SER A 238 28.40 11.09 -3.37
CA SER A 238 27.15 11.85 -3.39
C SER A 238 27.24 13.09 -4.26
N CYS A 239 26.54 13.04 -5.38
CA CYS A 239 26.13 14.22 -6.11
C CYS A 239 24.77 14.71 -5.59
N ASP A 240 24.72 15.23 -4.36
CA ASP A 240 23.64 16.18 -4.02
C ASP A 240 23.94 17.06 -2.80
N HIS A 241 23.81 18.37 -2.98
CA HIS A 241 24.07 19.43 -2.00
C HIS A 241 22.78 19.81 -1.24
N SER A 242 22.18 18.86 -0.53
CA SER A 242 21.18 19.15 0.51
C SER A 242 21.75 18.84 1.89
N PRO A 243 21.36 19.58 2.96
CA PRO A 243 21.92 19.38 4.30
C PRO A 243 21.55 17.97 4.80
N ARG A 244 22.53 17.07 4.70
CA ARG A 244 22.42 15.64 4.99
C ARG A 244 22.06 15.43 6.47
N GLN A 245 20.85 14.95 6.72
CA GLN A 245 20.59 14.11 7.89
C GLN A 245 21.49 12.87 7.73
N THR A 246 22.35 12.60 8.69
CA THR A 246 23.09 11.33 8.73
C THR A 246 22.08 10.19 8.77
N PRO A 247 22.26 9.08 8.02
CA PRO A 247 21.33 7.97 8.05
C PRO A 247 21.15 7.51 9.51
N ALA A 248 19.91 7.33 9.95
CA ALA A 248 19.62 6.80 11.28
C ALA A 248 19.96 5.29 11.28
N TRP A 249 21.24 4.98 11.44
CA TRP A 249 21.71 3.59 11.59
C TRP A 249 21.29 3.05 12.94
N VAL A 250 20.86 1.79 12.99
CA VAL A 250 20.73 1.09 14.28
C VAL A 250 22.14 0.80 14.80
N PRO A 251 22.51 1.19 16.03
CA PRO A 251 23.88 1.09 16.51
C PRO A 251 24.39 -0.36 16.60
N ILE A 252 23.48 -1.32 16.80
CA ILE A 252 23.76 -2.75 16.79
C ILE A 252 23.16 -3.32 15.52
N GLN A 253 23.99 -3.89 14.65
CA GLN A 253 23.56 -4.47 13.38
C GLN A 253 23.89 -5.95 13.31
N THR A 254 23.10 -6.69 12.52
CA THR A 254 23.45 -8.05 12.12
C THR A 254 24.41 -7.95 10.93
N VAL A 255 25.60 -8.53 11.05
CA VAL A 255 26.61 -8.56 9.98
C VAL A 255 26.66 -9.96 9.40
N VAL A 256 26.50 -10.08 8.09
CA VAL A 256 26.61 -11.36 7.36
C VAL A 256 27.77 -11.25 6.38
N HIS A 257 28.74 -12.13 6.56
CA HIS A 257 29.84 -12.31 5.63
C HIS A 257 29.44 -13.35 4.59
N LEU A 258 29.41 -12.92 3.33
CA LEU A 258 29.16 -13.80 2.20
C LEU A 258 30.40 -14.66 1.94
N SER A 259 30.20 -15.83 1.35
CA SER A 259 31.31 -16.69 0.96
C SER A 259 32.17 -16.02 -0.12
N LYS A 260 33.42 -16.50 -0.28
CA LYS A 260 34.35 -16.01 -1.31
C LYS A 260 33.87 -16.24 -2.74
N LEU A 261 32.78 -16.99 -2.93
CA LEU A 261 32.16 -17.24 -4.22
C LEU A 261 31.24 -16.10 -4.66
N VAL A 262 30.98 -15.13 -3.79
CA VAL A 262 30.19 -13.94 -4.10
C VAL A 262 31.12 -12.73 -4.08
N SER A 263 31.39 -12.15 -5.25
CA SER A 263 32.15 -10.90 -5.35
C SER A 263 31.34 -9.71 -4.83
N GLY A 264 32.04 -8.62 -4.53
CA GLY A 264 31.41 -7.37 -4.12
C GLY A 264 30.50 -6.75 -5.19
N ILE A 265 30.85 -6.92 -6.47
CA ILE A 265 30.04 -6.48 -7.61
C ILE A 265 28.72 -7.26 -7.64
N VAL A 266 28.80 -8.59 -7.56
CA VAL A 266 27.62 -9.46 -7.51
C VAL A 266 26.75 -9.14 -6.30
N LEU A 267 27.34 -8.89 -5.12
CA LEU A 267 26.58 -8.51 -3.93
C LEU A 267 25.73 -7.25 -4.16
N ARG A 268 26.27 -6.19 -4.77
CA ARG A 268 25.50 -4.96 -5.05
C ARG A 268 24.32 -5.23 -5.98
N VAL A 269 24.54 -6.02 -7.04
CA VAL A 269 23.49 -6.38 -8.00
C VAL A 269 22.42 -7.27 -7.36
N LEU A 270 22.84 -8.24 -6.54
CA LEU A 270 21.94 -9.11 -5.78
C LEU A 270 21.03 -8.30 -4.87
N VAL A 271 21.61 -7.43 -4.02
CA VAL A 271 20.82 -6.63 -3.07
C VAL A 271 19.84 -5.74 -3.81
N HIS A 272 20.24 -5.12 -4.93
CA HIS A 272 19.30 -4.35 -5.74
C HIS A 272 18.12 -5.22 -6.23
N PHE A 273 18.40 -6.41 -6.77
CA PHE A 273 17.36 -7.34 -7.19
C PHE A 273 16.41 -7.72 -6.05
N LEU A 274 16.93 -7.92 -4.82
CA LEU A 274 16.11 -8.27 -3.65
C LEU A 274 15.03 -7.22 -3.33
N TYR A 275 15.24 -5.96 -3.71
CA TYR A 275 14.29 -4.86 -3.46
C TYR A 275 13.40 -4.60 -4.67
N THR A 276 13.94 -4.65 -5.89
CA THR A 276 13.23 -4.12 -7.07
C THR A 276 12.78 -5.20 -8.05
N GLY A 277 13.31 -6.41 -7.93
CA GLY A 277 13.16 -7.49 -8.93
C GLY A 277 13.89 -7.24 -10.23
N THR A 278 14.81 -6.27 -10.28
CA THR A 278 15.60 -5.92 -11.48
C THR A 278 17.08 -5.85 -11.16
N ILE A 279 17.94 -6.13 -12.14
CA ILE A 279 19.40 -6.00 -12.00
C ILE A 279 19.97 -4.78 -12.74
N PHE A 280 19.09 -3.99 -13.36
CA PHE A 280 19.44 -2.78 -14.08
C PHE A 280 18.71 -1.60 -13.44
N CYS A 281 19.47 -0.57 -13.08
CA CYS A 281 18.96 0.72 -12.68
C CYS A 281 19.88 1.80 -13.25
N ARG A 282 19.30 2.74 -14.01
CA ARG A 282 20.06 3.84 -14.63
C ARG A 282 20.58 4.82 -13.57
N GLU A 283 19.84 5.00 -12.48
CA GLU A 283 20.15 5.92 -11.39
C GLU A 283 21.28 5.40 -10.49
N CYS A 284 21.35 4.09 -10.27
CA CYS A 284 22.32 3.47 -9.37
C CYS A 284 23.69 3.14 -10.00
N HIS A 285 23.89 3.38 -11.29
CA HIS A 285 25.12 3.04 -12.02
C HIS A 285 25.66 1.64 -11.68
N LEU A 286 24.78 0.64 -11.65
CA LEU A 286 25.14 -0.72 -11.24
C LEU A 286 26.30 -1.24 -12.11
N PRO A 287 27.37 -1.78 -11.50
CA PRO A 287 28.51 -2.30 -12.23
C PRO A 287 28.10 -3.49 -13.11
N SER A 288 28.72 -3.60 -14.29
CA SER A 288 28.59 -4.80 -15.12
C SER A 288 29.12 -6.02 -14.36
N THR A 289 28.30 -7.06 -14.25
CA THR A 289 28.65 -8.27 -13.51
C THR A 289 28.79 -9.47 -14.44
N ASP A 290 29.59 -10.46 -14.05
CA ASP A 290 29.58 -11.77 -14.70
C ASP A 290 28.23 -12.46 -14.41
N LEU A 291 27.49 -12.76 -15.47
CA LEU A 291 26.18 -13.43 -15.38
C LEU A 291 26.31 -14.85 -14.84
N SER A 292 27.43 -15.53 -15.07
CA SER A 292 27.65 -16.90 -14.58
C SER A 292 27.82 -16.91 -13.06
N GLU A 293 28.61 -15.95 -12.54
CA GLU A 293 28.79 -15.76 -11.10
C GLU A 293 27.49 -15.32 -10.43
N LEU A 294 26.76 -14.36 -11.02
CA LEU A 294 25.48 -13.91 -10.49
C LEU A 294 24.45 -15.05 -10.44
N LYS A 295 24.40 -15.88 -11.48
CA LYS A 295 23.51 -17.05 -11.51
C LYS A 295 23.86 -18.07 -10.41
N GLN A 296 25.15 -18.33 -10.21
CA GLN A 296 25.62 -19.25 -9.16
C GLN A 296 25.30 -18.70 -7.76
N ALA A 297 25.51 -17.40 -7.53
CA ALA A 297 25.15 -16.76 -6.27
C ALA A 297 23.63 -16.81 -6.01
N ALA A 298 22.82 -16.62 -7.04
CA ALA A 298 21.36 -16.75 -6.97
C ALA A 298 20.93 -18.18 -6.61
N GLU A 299 21.64 -19.21 -7.07
CA GLU A 299 21.41 -20.60 -6.66
C GLU A 299 21.71 -20.80 -5.17
N PHE A 300 22.88 -20.36 -4.68
CA PHE A 300 23.25 -20.50 -3.27
C PHE A 300 22.35 -19.71 -2.31
N LEU A 301 21.77 -18.61 -2.79
CA LEU A 301 20.83 -17.78 -2.02
C LEU A 301 19.36 -18.19 -2.19
N GLU A 302 19.10 -19.30 -2.89
CA GLU A 302 17.75 -19.84 -3.15
C GLU A 302 16.82 -18.81 -3.82
N LEU A 303 17.31 -18.14 -4.89
CA LEU A 303 16.61 -17.11 -5.67
C LEU A 303 16.25 -17.62 -7.08
N PRO A 304 15.19 -18.43 -7.26
CA PRO A 304 14.87 -19.04 -8.55
C PRO A 304 14.47 -18.01 -9.62
N GLU A 305 13.78 -16.93 -9.25
CA GLU A 305 13.38 -15.87 -10.19
C GLU A 305 14.60 -15.16 -10.77
N LEU A 306 15.63 -14.90 -9.96
CA LEU A 306 16.88 -14.30 -10.42
C LEU A 306 17.66 -15.26 -11.34
N GLN A 307 17.70 -16.55 -11.00
CA GLN A 307 18.34 -17.54 -11.87
C GLN A 307 17.69 -17.59 -13.26
N MET A 308 16.35 -17.51 -13.32
CA MET A 308 15.61 -17.44 -14.58
C MET A 308 15.88 -16.12 -15.31
N TYR A 309 15.82 -14.99 -14.59
CA TYR A 309 16.10 -13.66 -15.11
C TYR A 309 17.47 -13.60 -15.81
N VAL A 310 18.51 -14.12 -15.15
CA VAL A 310 19.88 -14.17 -15.68
C VAL A 310 19.99 -15.14 -16.86
N THR A 311 19.29 -16.28 -16.79
CA THR A 311 19.26 -17.25 -17.91
C THR A 311 18.66 -16.62 -19.17
N ASN A 312 17.60 -15.82 -19.04
CA ASN A 312 17.02 -15.08 -20.17
C ASN A 312 18.00 -14.06 -20.76
N LEU A 313 18.76 -13.35 -19.92
CA LEU A 313 19.82 -12.45 -20.40
C LEU A 313 20.91 -13.20 -21.18
N MET A 314 21.39 -14.34 -20.66
CA MET A 314 22.39 -15.17 -21.33
C MET A 314 21.88 -15.70 -22.68
N LYS A 315 20.57 -15.95 -22.81
CA LYS A 315 19.90 -16.39 -24.05
C LYS A 315 19.47 -15.25 -24.98
N LYS A 316 19.60 -13.98 -24.57
CA LYS A 316 19.10 -12.80 -25.28
C LYS A 316 17.55 -12.77 -25.39
N GLU A 317 16.85 -13.27 -24.38
CA GLU A 317 15.38 -13.29 -24.25
C GLU A 317 14.92 -12.30 -23.17
N GLU A 318 15.58 -11.15 -23.05
CA GLU A 318 15.38 -10.17 -21.97
C GLU A 318 13.98 -9.55 -21.92
N PHE A 319 13.21 -9.61 -23.01
CA PHE A 319 11.82 -9.18 -23.04
C PHE A 319 10.92 -9.97 -22.07
N LEU A 320 11.27 -11.22 -21.74
CA LEU A 320 10.55 -12.05 -20.77
C LEU A 320 10.74 -11.59 -19.32
N ASN A 321 11.77 -10.79 -19.06
CA ASN A 321 12.14 -10.40 -17.71
C ASN A 321 11.18 -9.36 -17.10
N ASN A 322 10.39 -8.64 -17.90
CA ASN A 322 9.40 -7.71 -17.37
C ASN A 322 8.33 -8.44 -16.55
N ASP A 323 7.77 -9.53 -17.11
CA ASP A 323 6.76 -10.34 -16.43
C ASP A 323 7.36 -11.06 -15.22
N LEU A 324 8.60 -11.55 -15.32
CA LEU A 324 9.32 -12.16 -14.19
C LEU A 324 9.55 -11.17 -13.05
N SER A 325 9.95 -9.92 -13.35
CA SER A 325 10.11 -8.89 -12.33
C SER A 325 8.79 -8.53 -11.65
N GLN A 326 7.67 -8.55 -12.38
CA GLN A 326 6.34 -8.33 -11.79
C GLN A 326 5.94 -9.50 -10.88
N GLN A 327 6.14 -10.74 -11.33
CA GLN A 327 5.89 -11.95 -10.53
C GLN A 327 6.76 -11.98 -9.27
N TYR A 328 8.03 -11.58 -9.38
CA TYR A 328 8.92 -11.46 -8.24
C TYR A 328 8.40 -10.45 -7.21
N LEU A 329 8.00 -9.26 -7.64
CA LEU A 329 7.45 -8.25 -6.72
C LEU A 329 6.15 -8.74 -6.06
N GLN A 330 5.30 -9.47 -6.79
CA GLN A 330 4.10 -10.08 -6.22
C GLN A 330 4.45 -11.13 -5.15
N MET A 331 5.45 -11.98 -5.40
CA MET A 331 5.98 -12.94 -4.43
C MET A 331 6.54 -12.23 -3.19
N LEU A 332 7.37 -11.20 -3.40
CA LEU A 332 7.96 -10.40 -2.32
C LEU A 332 6.87 -9.76 -1.46
N CYS A 333 5.85 -9.14 -2.06
CA CYS A 333 4.70 -8.59 -1.35
C CYS A 333 3.96 -9.65 -0.53
N GLY A 334 3.73 -10.83 -1.11
CA GLY A 334 3.12 -11.95 -0.39
C GLY A 334 3.92 -12.36 0.85
N ARG A 335 5.24 -12.44 0.73
CA ARG A 335 6.14 -12.79 1.85
C ARG A 335 6.29 -11.68 2.87
N LEU A 336 6.31 -10.41 2.45
CA LEU A 336 6.27 -9.25 3.35
C LEU A 336 4.99 -9.26 4.18
N LYS A 337 3.85 -9.59 3.56
CA LYS A 337 2.59 -9.76 4.29
C LYS A 337 2.67 -10.89 5.32
N GLU A 338 3.01 -12.10 4.88
CA GLU A 338 3.01 -13.29 5.72
C GLU A 338 4.00 -13.19 6.89
N LEU A 339 5.26 -12.87 6.57
CA LEU A 339 6.35 -12.93 7.55
C LEU A 339 6.44 -11.66 8.40
N CYS A 340 6.23 -10.48 7.79
CA CYS A 340 6.53 -9.20 8.43
C CYS A 340 5.27 -8.56 9.01
N LEU A 341 4.18 -8.46 8.23
CA LEU A 341 2.94 -7.85 8.71
C LEU A 341 2.19 -8.78 9.69
N GLU A 342 1.91 -10.01 9.29
CA GLU A 342 1.15 -10.97 10.11
C GLU A 342 2.06 -11.65 11.16
N GLY A 343 3.29 -12.01 10.76
CA GLY A 343 4.27 -12.64 11.65
C GLY A 343 5.02 -11.68 12.58
N GLY A 344 5.01 -10.37 12.30
CA GLY A 344 5.68 -9.35 13.10
C GLY A 344 7.22 -9.41 13.11
N LEU A 345 7.83 -10.24 12.24
CA LEU A 345 9.27 -10.46 12.23
C LEU A 345 10.02 -9.16 11.94
N PHE A 346 11.03 -8.86 12.76
CA PHE A 346 11.92 -7.69 12.66
C PHE A 346 11.25 -6.32 12.80
N SER A 347 10.04 -6.26 13.33
CA SER A 347 9.37 -4.99 13.62
C SER A 347 10.18 -4.12 14.58
N ASP A 348 10.24 -2.82 14.30
CA ASP A 348 11.08 -1.85 15.02
C ASP A 348 10.26 -0.71 15.67
N VAL A 349 8.96 -0.68 15.41
CA VAL A 349 7.99 0.28 15.97
C VAL A 349 6.65 -0.38 16.27
N MET A 350 6.01 0.07 17.35
CA MET A 350 4.64 -0.29 17.71
C MET A 350 3.73 0.94 17.64
N PHE A 351 2.54 0.79 17.09
CA PHE A 351 1.52 1.84 17.09
C PHE A 351 0.46 1.53 18.15
N GLN A 352 0.17 2.50 19.01
CA GLN A 352 -0.97 2.49 19.94
C GLN A 352 -2.17 3.12 19.25
N LEU A 353 -3.22 2.32 19.05
CA LEU A 353 -4.46 2.64 18.36
C LEU A 353 -5.62 2.73 19.37
N GLU A 354 -6.82 3.05 18.89
CA GLU A 354 -8.00 3.22 19.77
C GLU A 354 -8.38 1.92 20.50
N ASP A 355 -8.25 0.78 19.84
CA ASP A 355 -8.75 -0.53 20.29
C ASP A 355 -7.65 -1.60 20.34
N GLY A 356 -6.37 -1.22 20.21
CA GLY A 356 -5.27 -2.18 20.27
C GLY A 356 -3.91 -1.61 19.86
N THR A 357 -2.98 -2.51 19.55
CA THR A 357 -1.63 -2.15 19.07
C THR A 357 -1.26 -2.90 17.81
N THR A 358 -0.43 -2.30 16.96
CA THR A 358 0.07 -2.94 15.73
C THR A 358 1.57 -2.69 15.56
N ALA A 359 2.33 -3.76 15.32
CA ALA A 359 3.76 -3.68 15.00
C ALA A 359 3.98 -3.31 13.52
N ALA A 360 5.06 -2.59 13.21
CA ALA A 360 5.41 -2.24 11.84
C ALA A 360 6.93 -2.00 11.69
N HIS A 361 7.33 -1.63 10.47
CA HIS A 361 8.71 -1.34 10.06
C HIS A 361 8.81 0.11 9.61
N ARG A 362 9.46 0.96 10.41
CA ARG A 362 9.75 2.37 10.07
C ARG A 362 10.27 2.55 8.66
N PRO A 363 11.34 1.85 8.22
CA PRO A 363 11.90 2.06 6.88
C PRO A 363 10.85 1.94 5.77
N LEU A 364 10.03 0.90 5.82
CA LEU A 364 9.01 0.65 4.79
C LEU A 364 7.87 1.67 4.85
N LEU A 365 7.45 2.06 6.05
CA LEU A 365 6.44 3.11 6.22
C LEU A 365 6.93 4.46 5.68
N MET A 366 8.18 4.82 5.95
CA MET A 366 8.80 6.04 5.44
C MET A 366 8.91 6.03 3.92
N ALA A 367 9.33 4.91 3.33
CA ALA A 367 9.47 4.79 1.88
C ALA A 367 8.14 4.92 1.13
N ARG A 368 7.01 4.61 1.79
CA ARG A 368 5.70 4.46 1.16
C ARG A 368 4.68 5.52 1.60
N CYS A 369 5.04 6.41 2.51
CA CYS A 369 4.16 7.45 3.02
C CYS A 369 4.96 8.67 3.51
N ASP A 370 4.88 9.79 2.79
CA ASP A 370 5.60 11.03 3.09
C ASP A 370 5.30 11.58 4.49
N MET A 371 4.05 11.45 4.96
CA MET A 371 3.68 11.86 6.32
C MET A 371 4.43 11.04 7.37
N MET A 372 4.55 9.72 7.17
CA MET A 372 5.32 8.84 8.06
C MET A 372 6.82 9.07 7.89
N HIS A 373 7.31 9.36 6.67
CA HIS A 373 8.67 9.83 6.43
C HIS A 373 8.99 11.05 7.30
N ALA A 374 8.13 12.08 7.28
CA ALA A 374 8.29 13.26 8.11
C ALA A 374 8.21 12.96 9.62
N MET A 375 7.29 12.09 10.04
CA MET A 375 7.14 11.65 11.44
C MET A 375 8.40 10.99 11.99
N PHE A 376 9.07 10.18 11.16
CA PHE A 376 10.24 9.40 11.58
C PHE A 376 11.58 10.07 11.29
N SER A 377 11.58 11.17 10.55
CA SER A 377 12.78 11.95 10.22
C SER A 377 13.02 13.09 11.21
N GLY A 378 14.24 13.63 11.25
CA GLY A 378 14.58 14.81 12.06
C GLY A 378 14.39 14.63 13.58
N ASP A 379 14.15 15.76 14.25
CA ASP A 379 14.12 15.85 15.72
C ASP A 379 12.72 15.64 16.33
N PHE A 380 11.78 15.03 15.59
CA PHE A 380 10.46 14.70 16.11
C PHE A 380 10.55 13.63 17.20
N ARG A 381 9.66 13.66 18.19
CA ARG A 381 9.67 12.71 19.32
C ARG A 381 9.53 11.27 18.85
N GLU A 382 8.79 11.10 17.77
CA GLU A 382 8.45 9.85 17.11
C GLU A 382 9.67 9.19 16.45
N SER A 383 10.73 9.93 16.11
CA SER A 383 11.94 9.36 15.50
C SER A 383 12.65 8.35 16.43
N ASN A 384 12.58 8.57 17.75
CA ASN A 384 13.20 7.71 18.76
C ASN A 384 12.20 6.86 19.58
N ALA A 385 10.90 7.09 19.43
CA ALA A 385 9.88 6.41 20.24
C ALA A 385 9.63 4.95 19.81
N LYS A 386 9.75 3.98 20.72
CA LYS A 386 9.39 2.58 20.40
C LYS A 386 7.88 2.36 20.23
N VAL A 387 7.07 3.19 20.88
CA VAL A 387 5.61 3.18 20.78
C VAL A 387 5.12 4.55 20.33
N ILE A 388 4.29 4.60 19.28
CA ILE A 388 3.71 5.81 18.72
C ILE A 388 2.20 5.78 18.86
N THR A 389 1.62 6.82 19.44
CA THR A 389 0.16 6.98 19.50
C THR A 389 -0.37 7.47 18.16
N PHE A 390 -1.37 6.80 17.62
CA PHE A 390 -2.02 7.19 16.36
C PHE A 390 -3.53 7.34 16.57
N PRO A 391 -3.98 8.49 17.13
CA PRO A 391 -5.34 8.69 17.59
C PRO A 391 -6.35 8.76 16.42
N GLY A 392 -7.60 8.40 16.71
CA GLY A 392 -8.70 8.43 15.73
C GLY A 392 -8.72 7.23 14.78
N VAL A 393 -7.89 6.21 15.01
CA VAL A 393 -7.75 5.07 14.10
C VAL A 393 -7.83 3.75 14.86
N LYS A 394 -8.69 2.87 14.38
CA LYS A 394 -8.85 1.50 14.88
C LYS A 394 -7.86 0.54 14.25
N GLN A 395 -7.55 -0.55 14.95
CA GLN A 395 -6.61 -1.58 14.56
C GLN A 395 -6.93 -2.15 13.17
N ARG A 396 -8.19 -2.41 12.87
CA ARG A 396 -8.60 -2.91 11.54
C ARG A 396 -8.29 -1.93 10.42
N THR A 397 -8.60 -0.64 10.60
CA THR A 397 -8.33 0.41 9.60
C THR A 397 -6.83 0.59 9.40
N PHE A 398 -6.06 0.62 10.50
CA PHE A 398 -4.61 0.73 10.44
C PHE A 398 -3.97 -0.50 9.77
N HIS A 399 -4.45 -1.71 10.06
CA HIS A 399 -3.97 -2.92 9.41
C HIS A 399 -4.16 -2.87 7.88
N ILE A 400 -5.29 -2.34 7.39
CA ILE A 400 -5.53 -2.20 5.95
C ILE A 400 -4.56 -1.18 5.33
N LEU A 401 -4.32 -0.06 6.01
CA LEU A 401 -3.30 0.91 5.61
C LEU A 401 -1.92 0.25 5.52
N VAL A 402 -1.48 -0.44 6.57
CA VAL A 402 -0.14 -1.06 6.60
C VAL A 402 -0.03 -2.18 5.57
N GLN A 403 -1.08 -2.97 5.35
CA GLN A 403 -1.10 -3.94 4.26
C GLN A 403 -0.86 -3.26 2.90
N TYR A 404 -1.58 -2.17 2.60
CA TYR A 404 -1.36 -1.40 1.39
C TYR A 404 0.09 -0.89 1.26
N LEU A 405 0.69 -0.39 2.33
CA LEU A 405 2.08 0.08 2.30
C LEU A 405 3.06 -1.06 1.99
N TYR A 406 2.77 -2.29 2.44
CA TYR A 406 3.64 -3.46 2.27
C TYR A 406 3.44 -4.18 0.95
N THR A 407 2.21 -4.23 0.45
CA THR A 407 1.82 -5.10 -0.67
C THR A 407 1.25 -4.35 -1.85
N ASP A 408 1.06 -3.04 -1.72
CA ASP A 408 0.45 -2.18 -2.74
C ASP A 408 -0.97 -2.63 -3.14
N THR A 409 -1.63 -3.36 -2.24
CA THR A 409 -2.97 -3.93 -2.41
C THR A 409 -3.79 -3.83 -1.12
N VAL A 410 -5.10 -3.73 -1.25
CA VAL A 410 -6.05 -3.77 -0.13
C VAL A 410 -6.64 -5.18 0.02
N PRO A 411 -7.00 -5.63 1.24
CA PRO A 411 -7.76 -6.87 1.40
C PRO A 411 -9.21 -6.66 0.95
N THR A 412 -9.98 -7.74 0.88
CA THR A 412 -11.43 -7.63 0.70
C THR A 412 -12.04 -6.77 1.81
N LEU A 413 -12.83 -5.77 1.40
CA LEU A 413 -13.39 -4.77 2.30
C LEU A 413 -14.86 -5.03 2.61
N LYS A 414 -15.28 -4.55 3.78
CA LYS A 414 -16.69 -4.37 4.11
C LYS A 414 -17.07 -2.91 3.91
N ILE A 415 -18.35 -2.65 3.63
CA ILE A 415 -18.88 -1.28 3.41
C ILE A 415 -18.53 -0.35 4.59
N ARG A 416 -18.67 -0.83 5.83
CA ARG A 416 -18.32 -0.09 7.06
C ARG A 416 -16.83 0.28 7.18
N GLU A 417 -15.97 -0.40 6.44
CA GLU A 417 -14.52 -0.14 6.41
C GLU A 417 -14.16 0.94 5.39
N CYS A 418 -15.05 1.25 4.43
CA CYS A 418 -14.82 2.23 3.37
C CYS A 418 -14.45 3.62 3.92
N LEU A 419 -15.36 4.28 4.67
CA LEU A 419 -15.13 5.64 5.13
C LEU A 419 -13.87 5.79 5.99
N PRO A 420 -13.63 4.95 7.01
CA PRO A 420 -12.42 5.08 7.82
C PRO A 420 -11.11 4.97 7.02
N ILE A 421 -11.08 4.13 5.97
CA ILE A 421 -9.87 3.98 5.14
C ILE A 421 -9.72 5.15 4.18
N VAL A 422 -10.83 5.62 3.58
CA VAL A 422 -10.81 6.79 2.67
C VAL A 422 -10.39 8.04 3.43
N GLU A 423 -10.95 8.29 4.62
CA GLU A 423 -10.56 9.39 5.50
C GLU A 423 -9.06 9.32 5.85
N LEU A 424 -8.59 8.13 6.25
CA LEU A 424 -7.19 7.92 6.60
C LEU A 424 -6.26 8.08 5.38
N GLY A 425 -6.65 7.57 4.22
CA GLY A 425 -5.93 7.71 2.97
C GLY A 425 -5.80 9.17 2.56
N ASN A 426 -6.87 9.95 2.67
CA ASN A 426 -6.85 11.38 2.38
C ASN A 426 -5.97 12.14 3.40
N ARG A 427 -6.08 11.83 4.70
CA ARG A 427 -5.26 12.42 5.77
C ARG A 427 -3.76 12.16 5.59
N LEU A 428 -3.40 11.01 5.01
CA LEU A 428 -2.02 10.62 4.74
C LEU A 428 -1.56 10.92 3.30
N CYS A 429 -2.39 11.58 2.49
CA CYS A 429 -2.12 11.91 1.09
C CYS A 429 -1.79 10.67 0.24
N LEU A 430 -2.57 9.58 0.36
CA LEU A 430 -2.38 8.31 -0.34
C LEU A 430 -3.45 8.10 -1.44
N PRO A 431 -3.35 8.78 -2.60
CA PRO A 431 -4.38 8.72 -3.65
C PRO A 431 -4.56 7.31 -4.24
N ARG A 432 -3.48 6.52 -4.34
CA ARG A 432 -3.58 5.14 -4.81
C ARG A 432 -4.36 4.26 -3.85
N LEU A 433 -4.16 4.41 -2.53
CA LEU A 433 -4.98 3.70 -1.52
C LEU A 433 -6.46 4.04 -1.70
N ILE A 434 -6.81 5.32 -1.88
CA ILE A 434 -8.20 5.74 -2.12
C ILE A 434 -8.74 5.03 -3.37
N SER A 435 -8.02 5.08 -4.51
CA SER A 435 -8.48 4.44 -5.75
C SER A 435 -8.69 2.92 -5.62
N LEU A 436 -7.85 2.23 -4.85
CA LEU A 436 -8.00 0.79 -4.59
C LEU A 436 -9.24 0.50 -3.73
N VAL A 437 -9.51 1.34 -2.73
CA VAL A 437 -10.72 1.22 -1.89
C VAL A 437 -11.97 1.49 -2.71
N GLU A 438 -11.97 2.50 -3.58
CA GLU A 438 -13.09 2.79 -4.47
C GLU A 438 -13.43 1.59 -5.36
N ILE A 439 -12.42 0.98 -5.98
CA ILE A 439 -12.60 -0.20 -6.84
C ILE A 439 -13.17 -1.38 -6.07
N GLU A 440 -12.61 -1.69 -4.90
CA GLU A 440 -13.07 -2.83 -4.09
C GLU A 440 -14.52 -2.64 -3.61
N ILE A 441 -14.90 -1.41 -3.25
CA ILE A 441 -16.29 -1.11 -2.84
C ILE A 441 -17.24 -1.11 -4.03
N ILE A 442 -16.82 -0.62 -5.20
CA ILE A 442 -17.61 -0.70 -6.43
C ILE A 442 -17.85 -2.17 -6.82
N ASP A 443 -16.81 -3.00 -6.80
CA ASP A 443 -16.92 -4.43 -7.09
C ASP A 443 -17.85 -5.13 -6.08
N LEU A 444 -17.73 -4.80 -4.79
CA LEU A 444 -18.63 -5.31 -3.76
C LEU A 444 -20.09 -4.93 -4.06
N PHE A 445 -20.37 -3.67 -4.41
CA PHE A 445 -21.71 -3.24 -4.76
C PHE A 445 -22.24 -3.94 -6.02
N GLN A 446 -21.40 -4.12 -7.04
CA GLN A 446 -21.76 -4.85 -8.25
C GLN A 446 -22.13 -6.31 -7.93
N ARG A 447 -21.36 -6.99 -7.06
CA ARG A 447 -21.67 -8.35 -6.59
C ARG A 447 -23.01 -8.40 -5.84
N VAL A 448 -23.29 -7.43 -4.97
CA VAL A 448 -24.58 -7.34 -4.26
C VAL A 448 -25.75 -7.16 -5.23
N ILE A 449 -25.62 -6.28 -6.22
CA ILE A 449 -26.66 -6.06 -7.24
C ILE A 449 -26.88 -7.32 -8.08
N GLN A 450 -25.81 -8.02 -8.49
CA GLN A 450 -25.90 -9.28 -9.25
C GLN A 450 -26.61 -10.38 -8.45
N ALA A 451 -26.47 -10.37 -7.13
CA ALA A 451 -27.19 -11.28 -6.22
C ALA A 451 -28.65 -10.86 -5.95
N GLY A 452 -29.14 -9.77 -6.56
CA GLY A 452 -30.49 -9.24 -6.34
C GLY A 452 -30.63 -8.40 -5.07
N GLY A 453 -29.52 -7.99 -4.46
CA GLY A 453 -29.50 -7.09 -3.31
C GLY A 453 -29.69 -5.62 -3.67
N ASP A 454 -29.79 -4.78 -2.64
CA ASP A 454 -29.99 -3.34 -2.77
C ASP A 454 -28.87 -2.59 -2.03
N VAL A 455 -28.18 -1.71 -2.76
CA VAL A 455 -27.05 -0.90 -2.25
C VAL A 455 -27.43 0.56 -2.05
N SER A 456 -28.70 0.91 -2.24
CA SER A 456 -29.16 2.31 -2.24
C SER A 456 -28.92 2.99 -0.89
N GLU A 457 -29.16 2.29 0.21
CA GLU A 457 -28.94 2.81 1.55
C GLU A 457 -27.46 3.14 1.80
N ASP A 458 -26.57 2.21 1.43
CA ASP A 458 -25.13 2.40 1.55
C ASP A 458 -24.64 3.53 0.66
N CYS A 459 -25.14 3.64 -0.58
CA CYS A 459 -24.81 4.75 -1.48
C CYS A 459 -25.19 6.10 -0.89
N ILE A 460 -26.38 6.22 -0.26
CA ILE A 460 -26.82 7.46 0.38
C ILE A 460 -25.95 7.77 1.60
N TYR A 461 -25.66 6.76 2.42
CA TYR A 461 -24.84 6.92 3.63
C TYR A 461 -23.41 7.36 3.31
N LEU A 462 -22.81 6.83 2.25
CA LEU A 462 -21.42 7.12 1.90
C LEU A 462 -21.24 8.43 1.11
N LEU A 463 -22.26 8.90 0.38
CA LEU A 463 -22.12 9.93 -0.65
C LEU A 463 -21.37 11.20 -0.19
N GLU A 464 -21.88 11.86 0.85
CA GLU A 464 -21.33 13.14 1.31
C GLU A 464 -19.95 12.99 1.98
N PRO A 465 -19.73 12.01 2.89
CA PRO A 465 -18.39 11.74 3.40
C PRO A 465 -17.35 11.48 2.30
N LEU A 466 -17.71 10.74 1.24
CA LEU A 466 -16.79 10.47 0.13
C LEU A 466 -16.45 11.73 -0.66
N GLN A 467 -17.43 12.63 -0.88
CA GLN A 467 -17.20 13.94 -1.50
C GLN A 467 -16.20 14.79 -0.69
N MET A 468 -16.26 14.71 0.64
CA MET A 468 -15.35 15.44 1.53
C MET A 468 -13.93 14.87 1.58
N HIS A 469 -13.75 13.62 1.16
CA HIS A 469 -12.47 12.91 1.23
C HIS A 469 -11.92 12.49 -0.14
N ASN A 470 -12.35 13.16 -1.21
CA ASN A 470 -11.81 13.04 -2.57
C ASN A 470 -11.85 11.60 -3.13
N ALA A 471 -12.90 10.84 -2.80
CA ALA A 471 -13.20 9.55 -3.41
C ALA A 471 -14.16 9.72 -4.60
N ASP A 472 -13.67 10.40 -5.63
CA ASP A 472 -14.48 10.92 -6.74
C ASP A 472 -15.12 9.82 -7.60
N GLN A 473 -14.43 8.71 -7.83
CA GLN A 473 -14.92 7.59 -8.67
C GLN A 473 -16.08 6.87 -7.98
N LEU A 474 -15.98 6.64 -6.66
CA LEU A 474 -17.05 6.02 -5.89
C LEU A 474 -18.23 6.98 -5.72
N VAL A 475 -18.00 8.28 -5.58
CA VAL A 475 -19.06 9.31 -5.61
C VAL A 475 -19.82 9.27 -6.93
N GLU A 476 -19.12 9.31 -8.06
CA GLU A 476 -19.73 9.26 -9.39
C GLU A 476 -20.52 7.96 -9.57
N TRP A 477 -19.96 6.84 -9.12
CA TRP A 477 -20.62 5.55 -9.16
C TRP A 477 -21.91 5.55 -8.34
N CYS A 478 -21.88 6.03 -7.09
CA CYS A 478 -23.04 6.12 -6.20
C CYS A 478 -24.13 7.02 -6.81
N LEU A 479 -23.77 8.20 -7.31
CA LEU A 479 -24.70 9.12 -7.97
C LEU A 479 -25.35 8.48 -9.19
N THR A 480 -24.57 7.84 -10.05
CA THR A 480 -25.09 7.15 -11.25
C THR A 480 -25.98 5.97 -10.86
N CYS A 481 -25.58 5.18 -9.87
CA CYS A 481 -26.37 4.05 -9.38
C CYS A 481 -27.74 4.51 -8.83
N MET A 482 -27.74 5.56 -8.00
CA MET A 482 -28.98 6.11 -7.45
C MET A 482 -29.85 6.77 -8.52
N ALA A 483 -29.25 7.57 -9.42
CA ALA A 483 -29.97 8.23 -10.50
C ALA A 483 -30.60 7.20 -11.45
N THR A 484 -29.86 6.15 -11.77
CA THR A 484 -30.34 5.11 -12.70
C THR A 484 -31.41 4.19 -12.11
N ASN A 485 -31.58 4.21 -10.78
CA ASN A 485 -32.60 3.47 -10.03
C ASN A 485 -33.52 4.41 -9.24
N TYR A 486 -33.66 5.66 -9.68
CA TYR A 486 -34.25 6.77 -8.91
C TYR A 486 -35.61 6.45 -8.29
N ASN A 487 -36.53 5.86 -9.05
CA ASN A 487 -37.87 5.54 -8.57
C ASN A 487 -37.85 4.54 -7.40
N HIS A 488 -36.98 3.54 -7.44
CA HIS A 488 -36.79 2.57 -6.35
C HIS A 488 -36.23 3.27 -5.10
N VAL A 489 -35.18 4.08 -5.29
CA VAL A 489 -34.55 4.85 -4.21
C VAL A 489 -35.57 5.79 -3.55
N CYS A 490 -36.36 6.52 -4.34
CA CYS A 490 -37.40 7.40 -3.82
C CYS A 490 -38.49 6.64 -3.05
N HIS A 491 -38.87 5.44 -3.50
CA HIS A 491 -39.91 4.67 -2.81
C HIS A 491 -39.43 4.15 -1.46
N LYS A 492 -38.19 3.64 -1.40
CA LYS A 492 -37.65 2.95 -0.22
C LYS A 492 -36.92 3.89 0.76
N HIS A 493 -36.24 4.92 0.25
CA HIS A 493 -35.33 5.79 1.00
C HIS A 493 -35.69 7.29 0.89
N ALA A 494 -36.98 7.62 0.73
CA ALA A 494 -37.47 9.00 0.53
C ALA A 494 -37.02 10.01 1.59
N LYS A 495 -36.83 9.57 2.84
CA LYS A 495 -36.42 10.44 3.95
C LYS A 495 -34.94 10.76 3.85
N GLN A 496 -34.10 9.73 3.67
CA GLN A 496 -32.65 9.89 3.53
C GLN A 496 -32.29 10.68 2.26
N LEU A 497 -33.02 10.48 1.17
CA LEU A 497 -32.81 11.24 -0.07
C LEU A 497 -33.07 12.75 0.12
N ARG A 498 -34.07 13.11 0.93
CA ARG A 498 -34.42 14.51 1.23
C ARG A 498 -33.47 15.16 2.23
N SER A 499 -32.70 14.38 2.99
CA SER A 499 -31.67 14.90 3.89
C SER A 499 -30.32 15.12 3.21
N LEU A 500 -30.12 14.63 1.98
CA LEU A 500 -28.91 14.91 1.22
C LEU A 500 -28.74 16.41 0.96
N HIS A 501 -27.51 16.84 0.73
CA HIS A 501 -27.18 18.19 0.32
C HIS A 501 -28.00 18.61 -0.91
N PRO A 502 -28.50 19.87 -0.99
CA PRO A 502 -29.36 20.31 -2.09
C PRO A 502 -28.76 20.08 -3.49
N GLU A 503 -27.44 20.17 -3.64
CA GLU A 503 -26.75 19.89 -4.90
C GLU A 503 -26.86 18.42 -5.32
N ASN A 504 -26.73 17.48 -4.37
CA ASN A 504 -26.91 16.06 -4.62
C ASN A 504 -28.36 15.75 -4.99
N GLN A 505 -29.33 16.39 -4.32
CA GLN A 505 -30.74 16.27 -4.70
C GLN A 505 -31.02 16.81 -6.11
N ALA A 506 -30.46 17.98 -6.45
CA ALA A 506 -30.60 18.57 -7.77
C ALA A 506 -29.96 17.70 -8.85
N TYR A 507 -28.77 17.15 -8.58
CA TYR A 507 -28.09 16.21 -9.47
C TYR A 507 -28.95 14.99 -9.75
N LEU A 508 -29.45 14.32 -8.71
CA LEU A 508 -30.25 13.10 -8.86
C LEU A 508 -31.57 13.37 -9.59
N ASN A 509 -32.24 14.49 -9.31
CA ASN A 509 -33.43 14.88 -10.04
C ASN A 509 -33.17 15.15 -11.53
N ARG A 510 -32.02 15.76 -11.86
CA ARG A 510 -31.62 16.07 -13.24
C ARG A 510 -31.23 14.82 -14.03
N HIS A 511 -30.54 13.88 -13.40
CA HIS A 511 -29.97 12.70 -14.06
C HIS A 511 -30.80 11.43 -13.88
N ARG A 512 -31.99 11.53 -13.28
CA ARG A 512 -32.83 10.37 -12.97
C ARG A 512 -33.23 9.57 -14.21
N TRP A 513 -33.33 8.27 -13.98
CA TRP A 513 -33.78 7.29 -14.95
C TRP A 513 -35.00 6.50 -14.44
N PRO A 514 -36.07 6.35 -15.24
CA PRO A 514 -36.33 7.07 -16.48
C PRO A 514 -36.46 8.60 -16.29
N PRO A 515 -36.28 9.41 -17.34
CA PRO A 515 -36.41 10.86 -17.27
C PRO A 515 -37.85 11.28 -17.00
N VAL A 516 -38.04 12.54 -16.61
CA VAL A 516 -39.38 13.17 -16.61
C VAL A 516 -39.74 13.51 -18.04
N TRP A 517 -41.01 13.35 -18.40
CA TRP A 517 -41.56 13.71 -19.70
C TRP A 517 -42.68 14.73 -19.57
#